data_AF-A0AA36EZ43-F1
#
_entry.id   AF-A0AA36EZ43-F1
#
_cell.length_a   1.000
_cell.length_b   1.000
_cell.length_c   1.000
_cell.angle_alpha   90.00
_cell.angle_beta   90.00
_cell.angle_gamma   90.00
#
_symmetry.space_group_name_H-M   'P 1'
#
loop_
_entity.id
_entity.type
_entity.pdbx_description
1 polymer ?
#
loop_
_entity_poly.entity_id
_entity_poly.type
_entity_poly.pdbx_seq_one_letter_code
_entity_poly.pdbx_strand_id
1 'polypeptide(L)'
;MAYFAECVLEAMSEVNSEQAKDSLQLQHCHHNRQQEIIRRKEKNAQQEDLKKSDPSHSATSGLPQSTPNSPKADFEPRIVTIYRTIEENDSLIQYLVSRNQSHAAKNLDTLSDCINSRIHAPAQPVMTKMPKDDKQVIEELQIQNEDLRKHILLLLKEVENYQSLQKSLESYQEENELLRLKIENLEKKLDIKSKKTTANEYQTYVDEVLTPLETPQFNYKDMTLRTLCNSQPL
;
A
#
# COMPACT_ATOMS: atom_id res chain seq x y z
N MET A 1 -3.58 31.19 -3.33
CA MET A 1 -4.53 30.31 -4.04
C MET A 1 -5.92 30.95 -4.27
N ALA A 2 -6.40 31.87 -3.42
CA ALA A 2 -7.68 32.59 -3.63
C ALA A 2 -7.70 33.51 -4.87
N TYR A 3 -6.52 34.03 -5.25
CA TYR A 3 -6.32 34.98 -6.35
C TYR A 3 -6.92 34.54 -7.69
N PHE A 4 -6.91 33.23 -8.01
CA PHE A 4 -7.41 32.75 -9.30
C PHE A 4 -8.94 32.85 -9.42
N ALA A 5 -9.70 32.61 -8.35
CA ALA A 5 -11.17 32.74 -8.40
C ALA A 5 -11.58 34.20 -8.62
N GLU A 6 -10.85 35.13 -8.00
CA GLU A 6 -11.08 36.56 -8.10
C GLU A 6 -10.76 37.10 -9.50
N CYS A 7 -9.63 36.68 -10.09
CA CYS A 7 -9.30 37.05 -11.47
C CYS A 7 -10.29 36.51 -12.51
N VAL A 8 -10.87 35.33 -12.28
CA VAL A 8 -11.89 34.78 -13.21
C VAL A 8 -13.20 35.56 -13.11
N LEU A 9 -13.58 36.02 -11.91
CA LEU A 9 -14.75 36.88 -11.72
C LEU A 9 -14.56 38.29 -12.33
N GLU A 10 -13.35 38.84 -12.20
CA GLU A 10 -12.98 40.11 -12.83
C GLU A 10 -13.04 39.99 -14.36
N ALA A 11 -12.45 38.93 -14.93
CA ALA A 11 -12.53 38.64 -16.37
C ALA A 11 -13.97 38.43 -16.88
N MET A 12 -14.86 37.85 -16.06
CA MET A 12 -16.29 37.72 -16.41
C MET A 12 -16.99 39.08 -16.55
N SER A 13 -16.54 40.10 -15.83
CA SER A 13 -17.12 41.46 -15.89
C SER A 13 -16.69 42.26 -17.13
N GLU A 14 -15.56 41.91 -17.73
CA GLU A 14 -14.99 42.58 -18.89
C GLU A 14 -15.38 41.93 -20.23
N VAL A 15 -15.88 40.70 -20.19
CA VAL A 15 -16.21 39.92 -21.38
C VAL A 15 -17.65 40.17 -21.83
N ASN A 16 -17.82 40.53 -23.11
CA ASN A 16 -19.13 40.81 -23.72
C ASN A 16 -19.79 39.59 -24.40
N SER A 17 -19.05 38.49 -24.58
CA SER A 17 -19.56 37.27 -25.21
C SER A 17 -20.15 36.32 -24.17
N GLU A 18 -21.40 35.93 -24.37
CA GLU A 18 -22.12 35.04 -23.44
C GLU A 18 -21.47 33.65 -23.35
N GLN A 19 -20.99 33.12 -24.48
CA GLN A 19 -20.28 31.83 -24.52
C GLN A 19 -18.97 31.86 -23.71
N ALA A 20 -18.28 33.02 -23.70
CA ALA A 20 -17.06 33.18 -22.94
C ALA A 20 -17.34 33.37 -21.43
N LYS A 21 -18.45 34.02 -21.06
CA LYS A 21 -18.91 34.09 -19.67
C LYS A 21 -19.27 32.71 -19.12
N ASP A 22 -19.97 31.87 -19.90
CA ASP A 22 -20.30 30.50 -19.50
C ASP A 22 -19.04 29.65 -19.25
N SER A 23 -18.03 29.80 -20.11
CA SER A 23 -16.74 29.11 -19.96
C SER A 23 -16.00 29.55 -18.69
N LEU A 24 -15.94 30.86 -18.44
CA LEU A 24 -15.31 31.42 -17.24
C LEU A 24 -16.07 31.02 -15.96
N GLN A 25 -17.40 30.98 -16.00
CA GLN A 25 -18.22 30.52 -14.88
C GLN A 25 -17.94 29.05 -14.55
N LEU A 26 -17.83 28.20 -15.57
CA LEU A 26 -17.48 26.79 -15.38
C LEU A 26 -16.08 26.65 -14.74
N GLN A 27 -15.12 27.45 -15.18
CA GLN A 27 -13.76 27.47 -14.65
C GLN A 27 -13.72 27.93 -13.18
N HIS A 28 -14.51 28.95 -12.83
CA HIS A 28 -14.67 29.44 -11.45
C HIS A 28 -15.31 28.37 -10.55
N CYS A 29 -16.38 27.72 -11.00
CA CYS A 29 -17.04 26.64 -10.27
C CYS A 29 -16.10 25.44 -10.05
N HIS A 30 -15.33 25.06 -11.07
CA HIS A 30 -14.34 23.99 -10.96
C HIS A 30 -13.25 24.32 -9.94
N HIS A 31 -12.69 25.54 -9.99
CA HIS A 31 -11.64 25.95 -9.03
C HIS A 31 -12.14 25.96 -7.58
N ASN A 32 -13.36 26.44 -7.34
CA ASN A 32 -13.96 26.42 -6.00
C ASN A 32 -14.19 25.00 -5.49
N ARG A 33 -14.65 24.09 -6.34
CA ARG A 33 -14.80 22.68 -5.99
C ARG A 33 -13.45 22.04 -5.64
N GLN A 34 -12.41 22.33 -6.40
CA GLN A 34 -11.06 21.83 -6.14
C GLN A 34 -10.50 22.37 -4.82
N GLN A 35 -10.72 23.65 -4.50
CA GLN A 35 -10.31 24.19 -3.20
C GLN A 35 -11.00 23.52 -2.02
N GLU A 36 -12.29 23.24 -2.15
CA GLU A 36 -13.04 22.55 -1.10
C GLU A 36 -12.52 21.12 -0.88
N ILE A 37 -12.15 20.42 -1.96
CA ILE A 37 -11.52 19.10 -1.88
C ILE A 37 -10.15 19.18 -1.18
N ILE A 38 -9.33 20.18 -1.52
CA ILE A 38 -8.02 20.39 -0.90
C ILE A 38 -8.18 20.67 0.60
N ARG A 39 -9.07 21.59 0.99
CA ARG A 39 -9.35 21.90 2.41
C ARG A 39 -9.82 20.68 3.19
N ARG A 40 -10.67 19.84 2.60
CA ARG A 40 -11.11 18.58 3.23
C ARG A 40 -9.95 17.61 3.41
N LYS A 41 -9.08 17.48 2.40
CA LYS A 41 -7.88 16.63 2.50
C LYS A 41 -6.92 17.13 3.57
N GLU A 42 -6.68 18.43 3.64
CA GLU A 42 -5.83 19.06 4.66
C GLU A 42 -6.43 18.86 6.07
N LYS A 43 -7.73 19.07 6.24
CA LYS A 43 -8.43 18.84 7.51
C LYS A 43 -8.33 17.36 7.94
N ASN A 44 -8.51 16.43 7.00
CA ASN A 44 -8.42 15.01 7.28
C ASN A 44 -6.98 14.60 7.64
N ALA A 45 -5.98 15.12 6.92
CA ALA A 45 -4.58 14.88 7.24
C ALA A 45 -4.22 15.40 8.64
N GLN A 46 -4.64 16.61 9.00
CA GLN A 46 -4.43 17.17 10.35
C GLN A 46 -5.11 16.33 11.45
N GLN A 47 -6.33 15.82 11.19
CA GLN A 47 -7.01 14.94 12.15
C GLN A 47 -6.34 13.57 12.28
N GLU A 48 -5.75 13.03 11.22
CA GLU A 48 -4.97 11.79 11.31
C GLU A 48 -3.65 11.99 12.05
N ASP A 49 -2.99 13.13 11.89
CA ASP A 49 -1.75 13.43 12.59
C ASP A 49 -2.00 13.65 14.10
N LEU A 50 -3.10 14.31 14.47
CA LEU A 50 -3.53 14.47 15.86
C LEU A 50 -3.90 13.13 16.53
N LYS A 51 -4.53 12.20 15.78
CA LYS A 51 -4.85 10.85 16.28
C LYS A 51 -3.61 9.97 16.46
N LYS A 52 -2.54 10.22 15.70
CA LYS A 52 -1.26 9.52 15.85
C LYS A 52 -0.42 10.07 17.02
N SER A 53 -0.70 11.28 17.50
CA SER A 53 0.03 11.92 18.61
C SER A 53 -0.59 11.72 20.00
N ASP A 54 -1.81 11.17 20.11
CA ASP A 54 -2.47 10.94 21.41
C ASP A 54 -2.37 9.46 21.85
N PRO A 55 -1.57 9.12 22.88
CA PRO A 55 -1.48 7.75 23.40
C PRO A 55 -2.62 7.37 24.38
N SER A 56 -3.62 8.23 24.59
CA SER A 56 -4.58 8.11 25.71
C SER A 56 -6.01 7.70 25.36
N HIS A 57 -6.36 7.43 24.10
CA HIS A 57 -7.74 7.02 23.76
C HIS A 57 -7.92 5.50 23.70
N SER A 58 -7.62 4.85 24.83
CA SER A 58 -8.07 3.50 25.16
C SER A 58 -8.97 3.58 26.39
N ALA A 59 -10.17 4.14 26.24
CA ALA A 59 -11.31 3.86 27.12
C ALA A 59 -12.56 4.64 26.68
N THR A 60 -13.65 3.91 26.51
CA THR A 60 -15.04 4.33 26.71
C THR A 60 -15.62 5.41 25.79
N SER A 61 -16.34 4.98 24.76
CA SER A 61 -17.71 5.45 24.51
C SER A 61 -18.38 4.54 23.47
N GLY A 62 -19.52 3.96 23.84
CA GLY A 62 -20.28 3.04 23.03
C GLY A 62 -20.95 3.75 21.85
N LEU A 63 -20.38 3.55 20.67
CA LEU A 63 -21.03 3.58 19.37
C LEU A 63 -20.28 2.54 18.52
N PRO A 64 -20.91 1.77 17.62
CA PRO A 64 -20.19 0.86 16.74
C PRO A 64 -19.51 1.70 15.65
N GLN A 65 -18.49 2.47 16.04
CA GLN A 65 -17.49 2.88 15.09
C GLN A 65 -16.72 1.62 14.75
N SER A 66 -16.93 1.16 13.52
CA SER A 66 -16.00 0.28 12.82
C SER A 66 -14.63 0.94 12.84
N THR A 67 -13.86 0.66 13.88
CA THR A 67 -12.42 0.85 13.86
C THR A 67 -11.88 0.03 12.69
N PRO A 68 -10.91 0.53 11.91
CA PRO A 68 -10.14 -0.35 11.05
C PRO A 68 -9.26 -1.15 12.00
N ASN A 69 -9.81 -2.26 12.51
CA ASN A 69 -9.03 -3.31 13.14
C ASN A 69 -7.92 -3.69 12.15
N SER A 70 -6.72 -3.91 12.71
CA SER A 70 -5.58 -4.61 12.11
C SER A 70 -5.83 -5.11 10.67
N PRO A 71 -5.07 -4.64 9.66
CA PRO A 71 -5.33 -4.96 8.25
C PRO A 71 -5.32 -6.46 7.90
N LYS A 72 -4.92 -7.34 8.84
CA LYS A 72 -4.90 -8.79 8.66
C LYS A 72 -6.09 -9.55 9.25
N ALA A 73 -6.86 -8.99 10.20
CA ALA A 73 -7.81 -9.80 10.98
C ALA A 73 -9.20 -9.96 10.35
N ASP A 74 -9.63 -9.02 9.50
CA ASP A 74 -11.02 -8.95 9.02
C ASP A 74 -11.18 -9.10 7.49
N PHE A 75 -10.15 -9.55 6.77
CA PHE A 75 -10.18 -9.52 5.30
C PHE A 75 -11.17 -10.53 4.69
N GLU A 76 -11.12 -11.78 5.12
CA GLU A 76 -12.00 -12.85 4.62
C GLU A 76 -13.50 -12.57 4.85
N PRO A 77 -13.93 -12.16 6.07
CA PRO A 77 -15.32 -11.78 6.31
C PRO A 77 -15.79 -10.60 5.45
N ARG A 78 -14.88 -9.68 5.08
CA ARG A 78 -15.18 -8.54 4.21
C ARG A 78 -15.36 -8.98 2.76
N ILE A 79 -14.52 -9.87 2.23
CA ILE A 79 -14.68 -10.41 0.87
C ILE A 79 -16.03 -11.12 0.72
N VAL A 80 -16.40 -11.95 1.68
CA VAL A 80 -17.70 -12.65 1.67
C VAL A 80 -18.87 -11.65 1.66
N THR A 81 -18.73 -10.55 2.40
CA THR A 81 -19.76 -9.50 2.42
C THR A 81 -19.84 -8.73 1.09
N ILE A 82 -18.71 -8.51 0.43
CA ILE A 82 -18.65 -7.90 -0.91
C ILE A 82 -19.40 -8.78 -1.93
N TYR A 83 -19.12 -10.08 -1.97
CA TYR A 83 -19.80 -11.00 -2.90
C TYR A 83 -21.30 -11.09 -2.62
N ARG A 84 -21.71 -11.18 -1.35
CA ARG A 84 -23.13 -11.14 -0.97
C ARG A 84 -23.81 -9.85 -1.41
N THR A 85 -23.13 -8.70 -1.29
CA THR A 85 -23.68 -7.41 -1.73
C THR A 85 -23.88 -7.37 -3.25
N ILE A 86 -22.96 -7.96 -4.02
CA ILE A 86 -23.10 -8.09 -5.48
C ILE A 86 -24.34 -8.94 -5.81
N GLU A 87 -24.49 -10.10 -5.17
CA GLU A 87 -25.64 -10.99 -5.39
C GLU A 87 -26.98 -10.35 -5.02
N GLU A 88 -27.02 -9.60 -3.91
CA GLU A 88 -28.19 -8.83 -3.49
C GLU A 88 -28.54 -7.75 -4.52
N ASN A 89 -27.54 -7.05 -5.06
CA ASN A 89 -27.76 -6.02 -6.07
C ASN A 89 -28.28 -6.60 -7.39
N ASP A 90 -27.71 -7.72 -7.84
CA ASP A 90 -28.16 -8.45 -9.03
C ASP A 90 -29.61 -8.89 -8.88
N SER A 91 -29.98 -9.40 -7.69
CA SER A 91 -31.35 -9.82 -7.36
C SER A 91 -32.33 -8.64 -7.40
N LEU A 92 -31.94 -7.47 -6.89
CA LEU A 92 -32.76 -6.26 -6.91
C LEU A 92 -32.98 -5.75 -8.34
N ILE A 93 -31.93 -5.74 -9.17
CA ILE A 93 -32.04 -5.34 -10.58
C ILE A 93 -32.96 -6.32 -11.33
N GLN A 94 -32.81 -7.62 -11.09
CA GLN A 94 -33.68 -8.63 -11.69
C GLN A 94 -35.15 -8.44 -11.30
N TYR A 95 -35.42 -8.14 -10.01
CA TYR A 95 -36.76 -7.83 -9.54
C TYR A 95 -37.37 -6.62 -10.28
N LEU A 96 -36.60 -5.55 -10.49
CA LEU A 96 -37.06 -4.37 -11.24
C LEU A 96 -37.38 -4.70 -12.70
N VAL A 97 -36.54 -5.51 -13.35
CA VAL A 97 -36.76 -6.00 -14.72
C VAL A 97 -38.08 -6.78 -14.81
N SER A 98 -38.29 -7.76 -13.91
CA SER A 98 -39.51 -8.58 -13.91
C SER A 98 -40.78 -7.78 -13.61
N ARG A 99 -40.69 -6.80 -12.71
CA ARG A 99 -41.80 -5.90 -12.38
C ARG A 99 -42.20 -5.06 -13.59
N ASN A 100 -41.23 -4.47 -14.30
CA ASN A 100 -41.52 -3.61 -15.44
C ASN A 100 -42.12 -4.41 -16.63
N GLN A 101 -41.64 -5.62 -16.88
CA GLN A 101 -42.23 -6.55 -17.85
C GLN A 101 -43.69 -6.92 -17.52
N SER A 102 -44.01 -7.08 -16.22
CA SER A 102 -45.37 -7.42 -15.76
C SER A 102 -46.37 -6.27 -15.89
N HIS A 103 -45.92 -5.01 -15.84
CA HIS A 103 -46.77 -3.83 -16.02
C HIS A 103 -46.97 -3.49 -17.51
N ALA A 104 -45.97 -3.71 -18.36
CA ALA A 104 -46.08 -3.50 -19.80
C ALA A 104 -47.20 -4.35 -20.43
N ALA A 105 -47.40 -5.59 -19.95
CA ALA A 105 -48.47 -6.48 -20.44
C ALA A 105 -49.89 -6.02 -20.08
N LYS A 106 -50.08 -5.20 -19.03
CA LYS A 106 -51.40 -4.76 -18.55
C LYS A 106 -51.87 -3.43 -19.16
N ASN A 107 -50.94 -2.62 -19.65
CA ASN A 107 -51.23 -1.27 -20.18
C ASN A 107 -51.63 -1.28 -21.67
N LEU A 108 -51.42 -2.39 -22.39
CA LEU A 108 -51.78 -2.48 -23.81
C LEU A 108 -53.30 -2.48 -24.02
N ASP A 109 -54.05 -3.09 -23.09
CA ASP A 109 -55.51 -3.18 -23.18
C ASP A 109 -56.21 -1.86 -22.82
N THR A 110 -55.57 -0.99 -22.02
CA THR A 110 -56.17 0.29 -21.58
C THR A 110 -55.88 1.47 -22.53
N LEU A 111 -54.92 1.33 -23.45
CA LEU A 111 -54.57 2.38 -24.41
C LEU A 111 -55.56 2.46 -25.60
N SER A 112 -56.25 1.36 -25.94
CA SER A 112 -57.28 1.39 -26.99
C SER A 112 -58.46 2.31 -26.64
N ASP A 113 -58.80 2.44 -25.35
CA ASP A 113 -59.94 3.26 -24.91
C ASP A 113 -59.62 4.77 -24.91
N CYS A 114 -58.35 5.14 -24.69
CA CYS A 114 -57.94 6.54 -24.62
C CYS A 114 -57.78 7.20 -26.00
N ILE A 115 -57.39 6.44 -27.04
CA ILE A 115 -57.16 6.96 -28.39
C ILE A 115 -58.44 7.55 -29.00
N ASN A 116 -59.61 7.01 -28.64
CA ASN A 116 -60.90 7.52 -29.14
C ASN A 116 -61.32 8.88 -28.54
N SER A 117 -60.71 9.31 -27.43
CA SER A 117 -61.13 10.55 -26.72
C SER A 117 -60.31 11.80 -27.06
N ARG A 118 -59.19 11.66 -27.81
CA ARG A 118 -58.18 12.73 -27.97
C ARG A 118 -58.16 13.41 -29.34
N ILE A 119 -59.17 13.21 -30.19
CA ILE A 119 -59.19 13.78 -31.55
C ILE A 119 -59.48 15.30 -31.57
N HIS A 120 -59.83 15.93 -30.44
CA HIS A 120 -60.15 17.36 -30.39
C HIS A 120 -59.36 18.16 -29.34
N ALA A 121 -58.10 18.49 -29.62
CA ALA A 121 -57.45 19.68 -29.03
C ALA A 121 -56.20 20.09 -29.84
N PRO A 122 -56.03 21.38 -30.21
CA PRO A 122 -54.79 21.87 -30.79
C PRO A 122 -53.73 22.05 -29.69
N ALA A 123 -52.69 21.20 -29.68
CA ALA A 123 -51.62 21.24 -28.70
C ALA A 123 -50.52 22.24 -29.11
N GLN A 124 -50.25 23.23 -28.25
CA GLN A 124 -49.07 24.10 -28.30
C GLN A 124 -47.80 23.27 -27.96
N PRO A 125 -46.64 23.51 -28.61
CA PRO A 125 -45.42 22.74 -28.37
C PRO A 125 -44.73 23.21 -27.09
N VAL A 126 -45.01 22.54 -25.97
CA VAL A 126 -44.24 22.69 -24.73
C VAL A 126 -43.08 21.69 -24.78
N MET A 127 -41.84 22.19 -24.85
CA MET A 127 -40.63 21.35 -24.67
C MET A 127 -40.46 20.99 -23.19
N THR A 128 -41.31 20.10 -22.68
CA THR A 128 -41.08 19.42 -21.42
C THR A 128 -40.05 18.31 -21.64
N LYS A 129 -38.89 18.40 -20.96
CA LYS A 129 -37.97 17.27 -20.82
C LYS A 129 -38.77 16.12 -20.23
N MET A 130 -39.03 15.08 -21.02
CA MET A 130 -39.75 13.92 -20.49
C MET A 130 -38.90 13.27 -19.39
N PRO A 131 -39.50 12.93 -18.23
CA PRO A 131 -38.80 12.11 -17.25
C PRO A 131 -38.36 10.80 -17.93
N LYS A 132 -37.20 10.29 -17.52
CA LYS A 132 -36.67 9.02 -18.04
C LYS A 132 -37.70 7.91 -17.84
N ASP A 133 -37.86 7.07 -18.85
CA ASP A 133 -38.71 5.88 -18.75
C ASP A 133 -38.07 4.88 -17.77
N ASP A 134 -38.88 4.21 -16.96
CA ASP A 134 -38.40 3.23 -15.96
C ASP A 134 -37.57 2.14 -16.64
N LYS A 135 -37.88 1.81 -17.90
CA LYS A 135 -37.09 0.87 -18.70
C LYS A 135 -35.67 1.38 -18.96
N GLN A 136 -35.52 2.65 -19.31
CA GLN A 136 -34.21 3.27 -19.54
C GLN A 136 -33.39 3.34 -18.26
N VAL A 137 -34.03 3.64 -17.13
CA VAL A 137 -33.37 3.66 -15.82
C VAL A 137 -32.86 2.27 -15.43
N ILE A 138 -33.65 1.21 -15.66
CA ILE A 138 -33.23 -0.16 -15.37
C ILE A 138 -32.05 -0.59 -16.24
N GLU A 139 -32.04 -0.24 -17.54
CA GLU A 139 -30.93 -0.53 -18.44
C GLU A 139 -29.64 0.20 -18.02
N GLU A 140 -29.74 1.49 -17.65
CA GLU A 140 -28.60 2.24 -17.10
C GLU A 140 -28.06 1.60 -15.81
N LEU A 141 -28.95 1.15 -14.92
CA LEU A 141 -28.57 0.46 -13.68
C LEU A 141 -27.86 -0.87 -13.96
N GLN A 142 -28.28 -1.64 -14.97
CA GLN A 142 -27.62 -2.87 -15.38
C GLN A 142 -26.18 -2.62 -15.86
N ILE A 143 -25.99 -1.62 -16.72
CA ILE A 143 -24.67 -1.25 -17.23
C ILE A 143 -23.77 -0.79 -16.09
N GLN A 144 -24.28 0.07 -15.22
CA GLN A 144 -23.51 0.58 -14.07
C GLN A 144 -23.14 -0.52 -13.08
N ASN A 145 -24.06 -1.43 -12.77
CA ASN A 145 -23.78 -2.57 -11.90
C ASN A 145 -22.70 -3.47 -12.50
N GLU A 146 -22.78 -3.79 -13.79
CA GLU A 146 -21.80 -4.64 -14.47
C GLU A 146 -20.40 -4.00 -14.45
N ASP A 147 -20.31 -2.69 -14.68
CA ASP A 147 -19.02 -1.99 -14.63
C ASP A 147 -18.46 -1.90 -13.21
N LEU A 148 -19.32 -1.68 -12.20
CA LEU A 148 -18.92 -1.73 -10.80
C LEU A 148 -18.41 -3.12 -10.40
N ARG A 149 -19.09 -4.18 -10.85
CA ARG A 149 -18.70 -5.57 -10.62
C ARG A 149 -17.32 -5.85 -11.20
N LYS A 150 -17.05 -5.46 -12.45
CA LYS A 150 -15.72 -5.59 -13.07
C LYS A 150 -14.66 -4.89 -12.23
N HIS A 151 -14.94 -3.67 -11.77
CA HIS A 151 -13.99 -2.91 -10.96
C HIS A 151 -13.71 -3.58 -9.61
N ILE A 152 -14.75 -4.08 -8.93
CA ILE A 152 -14.60 -4.83 -7.68
C ILE A 152 -13.75 -6.08 -7.89
N LEU A 153 -13.98 -6.85 -8.96
CA LEU A 153 -13.19 -8.04 -9.27
C LEU A 153 -11.70 -7.70 -9.54
N LEU A 154 -11.42 -6.59 -10.21
CA LEU A 154 -10.05 -6.11 -10.42
C LEU A 154 -9.38 -5.76 -9.09
N LEU A 155 -10.09 -5.07 -8.19
CA LEU A 155 -9.58 -4.73 -6.86
C LEU A 155 -9.33 -5.98 -6.01
N LEU A 156 -10.24 -6.95 -6.02
CA LEU A 156 -10.06 -8.22 -5.29
C LEU A 156 -8.80 -8.96 -5.77
N LYS A 157 -8.60 -9.04 -7.09
CA LYS A 157 -7.40 -9.62 -7.68
C LYS A 157 -6.12 -8.86 -7.27
N GLU A 158 -6.18 -7.53 -7.22
CA GLU A 158 -5.06 -6.72 -6.78
C GLU A 158 -4.71 -7.03 -5.32
N VAL A 159 -5.72 -7.19 -4.46
CA VAL A 159 -5.46 -7.56 -3.06
C VAL A 159 -4.89 -8.97 -2.94
N GLU A 160 -5.37 -9.94 -3.69
CA GLU A 160 -4.78 -11.30 -3.74
C GLU A 160 -3.29 -11.24 -4.12
N ASN A 161 -2.94 -10.42 -5.11
CA ASN A 161 -1.55 -10.20 -5.51
C ASN A 161 -0.72 -9.59 -4.36
N TYR A 162 -1.25 -8.57 -3.67
CA TYR A 162 -0.57 -7.97 -2.52
C TYR A 162 -0.38 -8.98 -1.39
N GLN A 163 -1.37 -9.83 -1.10
CA GLN A 163 -1.25 -10.87 -0.09
C GLN A 163 -0.18 -11.91 -0.46
N SER A 164 -0.13 -12.32 -1.73
CA SER A 164 0.92 -13.21 -2.22
C SER A 164 2.30 -12.57 -2.07
N LEU A 165 2.44 -11.30 -2.46
CA LEU A 165 3.69 -10.57 -2.36
C LEU A 165 4.12 -10.39 -0.89
N GLN A 166 3.17 -10.11 -0.01
CA GLN A 166 3.42 -10.00 1.43
C GLN A 166 3.93 -11.31 2.01
N LYS A 167 3.34 -12.45 1.65
CA LYS A 167 3.82 -13.78 2.08
C LYS A 167 5.24 -14.05 1.60
N SER A 168 5.56 -13.73 0.34
CA SER A 168 6.92 -13.87 -0.18
C SER A 168 7.90 -12.97 0.56
N LEU A 169 7.51 -11.73 0.86
CA LEU A 169 8.35 -10.81 1.62
C LEU A 169 8.64 -11.32 3.03
N GLU A 170 7.63 -11.84 3.73
CA GLU A 170 7.80 -12.46 5.05
C GLU A 170 8.76 -13.66 4.98
N SER A 171 8.64 -14.50 3.96
CA SER A 171 9.58 -15.62 3.72
C SER A 171 11.01 -15.15 3.48
N TYR A 172 11.22 -14.11 2.68
CA TYR A 172 12.56 -13.56 2.44
C TYR A 172 13.15 -12.88 3.67
N GLN A 173 12.32 -12.26 4.51
CA GLN A 173 12.76 -11.68 5.78
C GLN A 173 13.25 -12.77 6.74
N GLU A 174 12.49 -13.87 6.88
CA GLU A 174 12.89 -15.01 7.70
C GLU A 174 14.20 -15.64 7.20
N GLU A 175 14.34 -15.84 5.89
CA GLU A 175 15.58 -16.36 5.30
C GLU A 175 16.78 -15.43 5.56
N ASN A 176 16.60 -14.12 5.39
CA ASN A 176 17.65 -13.14 5.67
C ASN A 176 18.10 -13.15 7.14
N GLU A 177 17.16 -13.27 8.08
CA GLU A 177 17.48 -13.37 9.50
C GLU A 177 18.25 -14.67 9.81
N LEU A 178 17.87 -15.79 9.21
CA LEU A 178 18.62 -17.05 9.34
C LEU A 178 20.04 -16.94 8.77
N LEU A 179 20.20 -16.29 7.62
CA LEU A 179 21.52 -16.05 7.01
C LEU A 179 22.39 -15.13 7.87
N ARG A 180 21.82 -14.07 8.45
CA ARG A 180 22.52 -13.17 9.38
C ARG A 180 23.03 -13.91 10.60
N LEU A 181 22.19 -14.73 11.24
CA LEU A 181 22.59 -15.55 12.39
C LEU A 181 23.69 -16.56 12.00
N LYS A 182 23.61 -17.14 10.80
CA LYS A 182 24.64 -18.06 10.30
C LYS A 182 25.97 -17.35 10.09
N ILE A 183 25.97 -16.15 9.50
CA ILE A 183 27.16 -15.32 9.31
C ILE A 183 27.78 -15.01 10.68
N GLU A 184 27.00 -14.50 11.63
CA GLU A 184 27.47 -14.18 12.99
C GLU A 184 28.12 -15.40 13.67
N ASN A 185 27.51 -16.59 13.53
CA ASN A 185 28.06 -17.82 14.10
C ASN A 185 29.39 -18.21 13.43
N LEU A 186 29.48 -18.08 12.10
CA LEU A 186 30.70 -18.35 11.35
C LEU A 186 31.82 -17.36 11.71
N GLU A 187 31.52 -16.08 11.88
CA GLU A 187 32.47 -15.05 12.32
C GLU A 187 33.01 -15.37 13.72
N LYS A 188 32.14 -15.73 14.67
CA LYS A 188 32.56 -16.17 16.01
C LYS A 188 33.46 -17.41 15.96
N LYS A 189 33.13 -18.40 15.12
CA LYS A 189 33.96 -19.60 14.94
C LYS A 189 35.32 -19.26 14.32
N LEU A 190 35.35 -18.31 13.38
CA LEU A 190 36.58 -17.88 12.72
C LEU A 190 37.48 -17.12 13.70
N ASP A 191 36.93 -16.24 14.53
CA ASP A 191 37.68 -15.54 15.59
C ASP A 191 38.28 -16.52 16.62
N ILE A 192 37.51 -17.53 17.05
CA ILE A 192 38.03 -18.60 17.94
C ILE A 192 39.15 -19.39 17.27
N LYS A 193 39.04 -19.70 15.97
CA LYS A 193 40.07 -20.42 15.22
C LYS A 193 41.35 -19.57 15.12
N SER A 194 41.25 -18.30 14.79
CA SER A 194 42.38 -17.37 14.71
C SER A 194 43.12 -17.23 16.04
N LYS A 195 42.39 -17.16 17.16
CA LYS A 195 42.95 -17.13 18.52
C LYS A 195 43.66 -18.43 18.89
N LYS A 196 43.12 -19.59 18.47
CA LYS A 196 43.79 -20.89 18.66
C LYS A 196 45.06 -21.03 17.82
N THR A 197 45.04 -20.57 16.57
CA THR A 197 46.22 -20.62 15.69
C THR A 197 47.34 -19.75 16.22
N THR A 198 47.05 -18.51 16.61
CA THR A 198 48.03 -17.62 17.24
C THR A 198 48.58 -18.21 18.54
N ALA A 199 47.72 -18.75 19.43
CA ALA A 199 48.18 -19.42 20.65
C ALA A 199 49.10 -20.63 20.38
N ASN A 200 48.79 -21.46 19.38
CA ASN A 200 49.66 -22.58 18.99
C ASN A 200 50.98 -22.12 18.35
N GLU A 201 50.97 -21.03 17.60
CA GLU A 201 52.16 -20.45 16.97
C GLU A 201 53.12 -19.89 18.03
N TYR A 202 52.58 -19.19 19.04
CA TYR A 202 53.36 -18.78 20.21
C TYR A 202 53.85 -19.97 21.05
N GLN A 203 53.04 -21.02 21.20
CA GLN A 203 53.46 -22.23 21.94
C GLN A 203 54.60 -22.96 21.22
N THR A 204 54.53 -23.08 19.88
CA THR A 204 55.59 -23.69 19.06
C THR A 204 56.88 -22.88 19.15
N TYR A 205 56.79 -21.55 19.08
CA TYR A 205 57.96 -20.67 19.18
C TYR A 205 58.62 -20.72 20.56
N VAL A 206 57.82 -20.82 21.63
CA VAL A 206 58.33 -20.95 23.01
C VAL A 206 59.01 -22.30 23.22
N ASP A 207 58.44 -23.39 22.70
CA ASP A 207 59.05 -24.73 22.80
C ASP A 207 60.34 -24.85 21.96
N GLU A 208 60.42 -24.17 20.81
CA GLU A 208 61.62 -24.16 19.96
C GLU A 208 62.76 -23.31 20.56
N VAL A 209 62.44 -22.16 21.18
CA VAL A 209 63.41 -21.27 21.84
C VAL A 209 63.88 -21.80 23.22
N LEU A 210 63.07 -22.63 23.89
CA LEU A 210 63.41 -23.25 25.17
C LEU A 210 63.99 -24.66 25.06
N THR A 211 64.28 -25.16 23.85
CA THR A 211 65.13 -26.33 23.73
C THR A 211 66.48 -26.02 24.39
N PRO A 212 66.89 -26.74 25.45
CA PRO A 212 68.14 -26.44 26.12
C PRO A 212 69.27 -26.59 25.11
N LEU A 213 70.01 -25.51 24.86
CA LEU A 213 71.22 -25.57 24.03
C LEU A 213 72.13 -26.66 24.62
N GLU A 214 72.47 -27.67 23.82
CA GLU A 214 73.41 -28.70 24.24
C GLU A 214 74.67 -28.01 24.75
N THR A 215 74.98 -28.24 26.02
CA THR A 215 76.18 -27.66 26.63
C THR A 215 77.39 -28.22 25.88
N PRO A 216 78.25 -27.39 25.30
CA PRO A 216 79.45 -27.87 24.64
C PRO A 216 80.27 -28.73 25.62
N GLN A 217 80.54 -29.96 25.22
CA GLN A 217 81.36 -30.90 25.98
C GLN A 217 82.82 -30.45 25.91
N PHE A 218 83.19 -29.47 26.74
CA PHE A 218 84.58 -29.05 26.87
C PHE A 218 85.37 -30.13 27.62
N ASN A 219 86.20 -30.87 26.89
CA ASN A 219 87.15 -31.79 27.47
C ASN A 219 88.37 -31.02 28.01
N TYR A 220 88.34 -30.63 29.28
CA TYR A 220 89.44 -29.93 29.93
C TYR A 220 90.64 -30.82 30.29
N LYS A 221 90.65 -32.10 29.91
CA LYS A 221 91.77 -33.01 30.24
C LYS A 221 93.04 -32.74 29.43
N ASP A 222 92.94 -32.04 28.30
CA ASP A 222 94.09 -31.78 27.43
C ASP A 222 94.70 -30.38 27.61
N MET A 223 94.15 -29.55 28.50
CA MET A 223 94.65 -28.19 28.73
C MET A 223 95.76 -28.19 29.79
N THR A 224 96.87 -28.86 29.47
CA THR A 224 98.10 -28.71 30.26
C THR A 224 98.68 -27.32 30.08
N LEU A 225 98.84 -26.57 31.18
CA LEU A 225 99.57 -25.31 31.27
C LEU A 225 101.05 -25.50 30.91
N ARG A 226 101.38 -25.57 29.61
CA ARG A 226 102.75 -25.47 29.10
C ARG A 226 102.78 -24.84 27.73
N THR A 227 102.76 -23.51 27.66
CA THR A 227 103.64 -22.71 26.79
C THR A 227 103.43 -21.22 27.02
N LEU A 228 104.06 -20.69 28.07
CA LEU A 228 104.44 -19.28 28.15
C LEU A 228 105.85 -19.20 28.72
N CYS A 229 106.82 -19.58 27.89
CA CYS A 229 108.22 -19.17 28.00
C CYS A 229 108.91 -19.60 26.71
N ASN A 230 108.97 -18.67 25.74
CA ASN A 230 110.17 -18.46 24.94
C ASN A 230 110.11 -17.03 24.41
N SER A 231 110.69 -16.17 25.23
CA SER A 231 111.15 -14.84 24.89
C SER A 231 112.39 -14.90 24.00
N GLN A 232 112.53 -13.84 23.17
CA GLN A 232 113.75 -13.27 22.55
C GLN A 232 114.09 -13.67 21.10
N PRO A 233 114.87 -12.84 20.38
CA PRO A 233 114.79 -11.37 20.27
C PRO A 233 114.99 -10.86 18.80
N LEU A 234 114.75 -9.54 18.62
CA LEU A 234 115.24 -8.61 17.57
C LEU A 234 115.48 -9.13 16.15
#